data_AF-A0A945SV47-F1
#
_entry.id   AF-A0A945SV47-F1
#
_cell.length_a   1.000
_cell.length_b   1.000
_cell.length_c   1.000
_cell.angle_alpha   90.00
_cell.angle_beta   90.00
_cell.angle_gamma   90.00
#
_symmetry.space_group_name_H-M   'P 1'
#
loop_
_entity.id
_entity.type
_entity.pdbx_description
1 polymer ?
#
loop_
_entity_poly.entity_id
_entity_poly.type
_entity_poly.pdbx_seq_one_letter_code
_entity_poly.pdbx_strand_id
1 'polypeptide(L)' 'MALNITRSVKQMVAEANKHVEEISIADARELVGRDDVLFIDIRDIRELAKSGRISGARHVPRGMLEM' A
#
# COMPACT_ATOMS: atom_id res chain seq x y z
N MET A 1 -17.24 28.12 1.54
CA MET A 1 -17.81 27.28 2.61
C MET A 1 -16.79 26.22 2.99
N ALA A 2 -16.65 25.90 4.27
CA ALA A 2 -15.77 24.81 4.72
C ALA A 2 -16.44 23.45 4.44
N LEU A 3 -15.65 22.45 4.08
CA LEU A 3 -16.11 21.07 3.92
C LEU A 3 -16.45 20.50 5.30
N ASN A 4 -17.63 19.87 5.43
CA ASN A 4 -18.02 19.19 6.66
C ASN A 4 -17.56 17.72 6.60
N ILE A 5 -16.35 17.45 7.09
CA ILE A 5 -15.75 16.11 7.09
C ILE A 5 -16.24 15.32 8.31
N THR A 6 -17.11 14.34 8.10
CA THR A 6 -17.71 13.52 9.17
C THR A 6 -16.94 12.24 9.46
N ARG A 7 -16.10 11.79 8.53
CA ARG A 7 -15.25 10.61 8.67
C ARG A 7 -13.81 10.97 8.30
N SER A 8 -12.92 10.87 9.27
CA SER A 8 -11.50 11.20 9.10
C SER A 8 -10.72 10.04 8.44
N VAL A 9 -9.60 10.38 7.80
CA VAL A 9 -8.65 9.38 7.27
C VAL A 9 -8.18 8.42 8.38
N LYS A 10 -7.96 8.93 9.60
CA LYS A 10 -7.56 8.10 10.74
C LYS A 10 -8.58 7.03 11.07
N GLN A 11 -9.88 7.36 11.03
CA GLN A 11 -10.94 6.38 11.26
C GLN A 11 -10.98 5.33 10.14
N MET A 12 -10.88 5.75 8.89
CA MET A 12 -10.86 4.83 7.74
C MET A 12 -9.68 3.85 7.81
N VAL A 13 -8.48 4.32 8.13
CA VAL A 13 -7.29 3.46 8.28
C VAL A 13 -7.44 2.50 9.46
N ALA A 14 -7.95 2.99 10.61
CA ALA A 14 -8.16 2.15 11.78
C ALA A 14 -9.21 1.05 11.56
N GLU A 15 -10.20 1.29 10.70
CA GLU A 15 -11.17 0.27 10.28
C GLU A 15 -10.52 -0.71 9.30
N ALA A 16 -9.78 -0.25 8.30
CA ALA A 16 -9.09 -1.12 7.34
C ALA A 16 -8.10 -2.07 8.02
N ASN A 17 -7.31 -1.59 8.99
CA ASN A 17 -6.35 -2.38 9.74
C ASN A 17 -6.98 -3.50 10.59
N LYS A 18 -8.30 -3.50 10.80
CA LYS A 18 -9.00 -4.63 11.45
C LYS A 18 -9.31 -5.77 10.49
N HIS A 19 -9.25 -5.52 9.18
CA HIS A 19 -9.59 -6.47 8.14
C HIS A 19 -8.38 -7.04 7.40
N VAL A 20 -7.19 -6.47 7.62
CA VAL A 20 -5.95 -6.89 6.97
C VAL A 20 -4.88 -7.18 8.01
N GLU A 21 -3.97 -8.08 7.66
CA GLU A 21 -2.78 -8.32 8.46
C GLU A 21 -1.70 -7.27 8.14
N GLU A 22 -1.19 -6.61 9.18
CA GLU A 22 -0.02 -5.74 9.06
C GLU A 22 1.22 -6.56 9.42
N ILE A 23 2.17 -6.65 8.50
CA ILE A 23 3.43 -7.37 8.70
C ILE A 23 4.58 -6.42 9.01
N SER A 24 5.56 -6.87 9.77
CA SER A 24 6.76 -6.07 10.04
C SER A 24 7.65 -5.98 8.80
N ILE A 25 8.56 -5.00 8.79
CA ILE A 25 9.57 -4.88 7.73
C ILE A 25 10.47 -6.12 7.69
N ALA A 26 10.77 -6.73 8.85
CA ALA A 26 11.59 -7.93 8.91
C ALA A 26 10.90 -9.10 8.19
N ASP A 27 9.63 -9.36 8.54
CA ASP A 27 8.85 -10.44 7.92
C ASP A 27 8.65 -10.18 6.42
N ALA A 28 8.35 -8.93 6.03
CA ALA A 28 8.21 -8.56 4.63
C ALA A 28 9.49 -8.83 3.81
N ARG A 29 10.68 -8.66 4.40
CA ARG A 29 11.95 -8.95 3.70
C ARG A 29 12.14 -10.44 3.44
N GLU A 30 11.67 -11.32 4.32
CA GLU A 30 11.72 -12.78 4.12
C GLU A 30 10.79 -13.25 2.99
N LEU A 31 9.76 -12.47 2.68
CA LEU A 31 8.81 -12.79 1.61
C LEU A 31 9.30 -12.39 0.20
N VAL A 32 10.33 -11.54 0.10
CA VAL A 32 10.82 -11.05 -1.21
C VAL A 32 11.42 -12.19 -2.03
N GLY A 33 10.89 -12.38 -3.24
CA GLY A 33 11.40 -13.38 -4.18
C GLY A 33 10.81 -14.78 -4.03
N ARG A 34 9.88 -14.98 -3.10
CA ARG A 34 9.08 -16.20 -3.05
C ARG A 34 8.11 -16.26 -4.23
N ASP A 35 7.97 -17.43 -4.85
CA ASP A 35 7.09 -17.63 -6.01
C ASP A 35 5.59 -17.55 -5.66
N ASP A 36 5.24 -17.71 -4.38
CA ASP A 36 3.87 -17.65 -3.87
C ASP A 36 3.47 -16.26 -3.36
N VAL A 37 4.35 -15.25 -3.48
CA VAL A 37 4.11 -13.89 -2.98
C VAL A 37 4.24 -12.85 -4.09
N LEU A 38 3.24 -11.97 -4.20
CA LEU A 38 3.28 -10.82 -5.10
C LEU A 38 3.25 -9.51 -4.31
N PHE A 39 4.34 -8.74 -4.38
CA PHE A 39 4.37 -7.38 -3.86
C PHE A 39 3.65 -6.43 -4.82
N ILE A 40 2.64 -5.71 -4.33
CA ILE A 40 1.95 -4.66 -5.07
C ILE A 40 2.36 -3.29 -4.52
N ASP A 41 2.99 -2.47 -5.36
CA ASP A 41 3.34 -1.09 -5.03
C ASP A 41 2.23 -0.14 -5.52
N ILE A 42 1.54 0.48 -4.57
CA ILE A 42 0.37 1.36 -4.83
C ILE A 42 0.71 2.86 -4.89
N ARG A 43 1.99 3.21 -4.79
CA ARG A 43 2.47 4.61 -4.78
C ARG A 43 2.32 5.29 -6.14
N ASP A 44 2.44 6.61 -6.16
CA ASP A 44 2.49 7.37 -7.42
C ASP A 44 3.79 7.07 -8.19
N ILE A 45 3.72 7.10 -9.52
CA ILE A 45 4.88 6.81 -10.38
C ILE A 45 6.09 7.72 -10.12
N ARG A 46 5.86 8.97 -9.67
CA ARG A 46 6.91 9.93 -9.33
C ARG A 46 7.69 9.49 -8.09
N GLU A 47 7.05 8.82 -7.14
CA GLU A 47 7.70 8.28 -5.95
C GLU A 47 8.62 7.11 -6.32
N LEU A 48 8.17 6.25 -7.23
CA LEU A 48 8.96 5.14 -7.76
C LEU A 48 10.18 5.65 -8.53
N ALA A 49 10.01 6.68 -9.36
CA ALA A 49 11.12 7.27 -10.11
C ALA A 49 12.22 7.81 -9.19
N LYS A 50 11.85 8.31 -8.01
CA LYS A 50 12.79 8.87 -7.02
C LYS A 50 13.44 7.82 -6.12
N SER A 51 12.68 6.83 -5.68
CA SER A 51 13.08 5.91 -4.59
C SER A 51 13.30 4.46 -5.04
N GLY A 52 13.00 4.14 -6.30
CA GLY A 52 12.93 2.77 -6.75
C GLY A 52 11.76 2.02 -6.13
N ARG A 53 11.83 0.69 -6.21
CA ARG A 53 10.79 -0.23 -5.72
C ARG A 53 11.41 -1.55 -5.29
N ILE A 54 10.66 -2.33 -4.53
CA ILE A 54 11.03 -3.70 -4.15
C ILE A 54 11.21 -4.53 -5.44
N SER A 55 12.28 -5.36 -5.47
CA SER A 55 12.53 -6.25 -6.61
C SER A 55 11.37 -7.20 -6.83
N GLY A 56 10.96 -7.39 -8.09
CA GLY A 56 9.83 -8.26 -8.45
C GLY A 56 8.44 -7.68 -8.15
N ALA A 57 8.33 -6.55 -7.45
CA ALA A 57 7.02 -5.94 -7.19
C ALA A 57 6.31 -5.55 -8.49
N ARG A 58 4.99 -5.51 -8.49
CA ARG A 58 4.17 -4.94 -9.57
C ARG A 58 3.68 -3.56 -9.14
N HIS A 59 3.85 -2.57 -10.02
CA HIS A 59 3.30 -1.23 -9.77
C HIS A 59 1.84 -1.17 -10.21
N VAL A 60 0.94 -0.87 -9.28
CA VAL A 60 -0.50 -0.67 -9.50
C VAL A 60 -0.94 0.48 -8.60
N PRO A 61 -0.93 1.73 -9.07
CA PRO A 61 -1.32 2.89 -8.26
C PRO A 61 -2.68 2.68 -7.59
N ARG A 62 -2.87 3.16 -6.35
CA ARG A 62 -4.13 2.92 -5.60
C ARG A 62 -5.38 3.25 -6.40
N GLY A 63 -5.38 4.37 -7.12
CA GLY A 63 -6.53 4.78 -7.94
C GLY A 63 -6.89 3.77 -9.03
N MET A 64 -5.93 3.00 -9.58
CA MET A 64 -6.20 1.95 -10.57
C MET A 64 -6.68 0.64 -9.93
N LEU A 65 -6.42 0.42 -8.64
CA LEU A 65 -6.86 -0.76 -7.90
C LEU A 65 -8.33 -0.65 -7.46
N GLU A 66 -8.79 0.58 -7.26
CA GLU A 66 -10.15 0.91 -6.81
C GLU A 66 -11.18 1.02 -7.97
N MET A 67 -10.75 0.82 -9.23
CA MET A 67 -11.59 0.93 -10.44
C MET A 67 -12.15 -0.41 -10.92
#